data_AF-A0A9E3EPK3-F1
#
_entry.id   AF-A0A9E3EPK3-F1
#
_cell.length_a   1.000
_cell.length_b   1.000
_cell.length_c   1.000
_cell.angle_alpha   90.00
_cell.angle_beta   90.00
_cell.angle_gamma   90.00
#
_symmetry.space_group_name_H-M   'P 1'
#
loop_
_entity.id
_entity.type
_entity.pdbx_description
1 polymer ?
#
loop_
_entity_poly.entity_id
_entity_poly.type
_entity_poly.pdbx_seq_one_letter_code
_entity_poly.pdbx_strand_id
1 'polypeptide(L)'
;MQTDNWLISRELTEAAGPWDARLWRDNDGEYLCRVIIASDGIKFVPDAKSYYRISGFNSVSYIGRSNKKLESLFLSMQLHIGYLRGLEDSERTRAACLKYLQTWLIDFYPYRLDIVRQLKQIASELGGELEEPRLSWKYGWILKLFGWTLAKEAQLVMPYVRKTLVMSWDKALFRLEKRKRPHNHEV
;
A
#
# COMPACT_ATOMS: atom_id res chain seq x y z
N MET A 1 2.32 5.00 3.71
CA MET A 1 3.16 5.37 4.87
C MET A 1 3.17 4.21 5.85
N GLN A 2 4.25 3.97 6.58
CA GLN A 2 4.21 3.03 7.71
C GLN A 2 3.78 3.84 8.95
N THR A 3 2.88 3.31 9.77
CA THR A 3 2.10 4.13 10.74
C THR A 3 2.43 3.86 12.20
N ASP A 4 3.21 2.82 12.46
CA ASP A 4 3.77 2.48 13.78
C ASP A 4 5.05 3.26 14.13
N ASN A 5 5.42 4.29 13.35
CA ASN A 5 6.65 5.05 13.53
C ASN A 5 6.43 6.56 13.80
N TRP A 6 5.22 6.97 14.21
CA TRP A 6 4.88 8.36 14.49
C TRP A 6 4.72 8.60 15.99
N LEU A 7 5.37 9.66 16.48
CA LEU A 7 5.08 10.28 17.78
C LEU A 7 4.47 11.65 17.50
N ILE A 8 3.28 11.89 18.04
CA ILE A 8 2.47 13.06 17.72
C ILE A 8 2.06 13.72 19.03
N SER A 9 2.11 15.05 19.10
CA SER A 9 1.62 15.78 20.28
C SER A 9 0.09 15.69 20.37
N ARG A 10 -0.43 15.85 21.58
CA ARG A 10 -1.88 15.95 21.81
C ARG A 10 -2.49 17.08 20.98
N GLU A 11 -1.84 18.23 20.95
CA GLU A 11 -2.27 19.40 20.20
C GLU A 11 -2.45 19.10 18.71
N LEU A 12 -1.49 18.43 18.07
CA LEU A 12 -1.59 18.03 16.67
C LEU A 12 -2.66 16.97 16.44
N THR A 13 -2.87 16.07 17.39
CA THR A 13 -3.95 15.06 17.34
C THR A 13 -5.33 15.73 17.39
N GLU A 14 -5.49 16.73 18.25
CA GLU A 14 -6.72 17.51 18.37
C GLU A 14 -6.96 18.39 17.13
N ALA A 15 -5.91 19.03 16.59
CA ALA A 15 -5.97 19.81 15.37
C ALA A 15 -6.30 18.98 14.12
N ALA A 16 -5.76 17.76 14.03
CA ALA A 16 -6.11 16.84 12.95
C ALA A 16 -7.59 16.44 13.04
N GLY A 17 -8.11 16.18 14.24
CA GLY A 17 -9.48 15.70 14.46
C GLY A 17 -9.61 14.18 14.31
N PRO A 18 -10.82 13.61 14.30
CA PRO A 18 -11.02 12.15 14.26
C PRO A 18 -10.62 11.53 12.91
N TRP A 19 -10.61 10.21 12.88
CA TRP A 19 -10.42 9.42 11.66
C TRP A 19 -11.63 9.56 10.73
N ASP A 20 -11.40 9.56 9.41
CA ASP A 20 -12.49 9.49 8.45
C ASP A 20 -13.07 8.06 8.42
N ALA A 21 -14.25 7.89 9.00
CA ALA A 21 -14.92 6.59 9.11
C ALA A 21 -15.34 5.98 7.75
N ARG A 22 -15.28 6.75 6.66
CA ARG A 22 -15.51 6.24 5.30
C ARG A 22 -14.32 5.42 4.80
N LEU A 23 -13.14 5.60 5.38
CA LEU A 23 -11.91 4.95 4.95
C LEU A 23 -11.68 3.61 5.67
N TRP A 24 -11.83 2.54 4.89
CA TRP A 24 -11.49 1.17 5.32
C TRP A 24 -10.00 0.84 5.18
N ARG A 25 -9.33 1.49 4.23
CA ARG A 25 -7.91 1.36 3.91
C ARG A 25 -7.30 2.74 3.84
N ASP A 26 -6.01 2.83 4.17
CA ASP A 26 -5.23 4.07 4.08
C ASP A 26 -5.84 5.20 4.93
N ASN A 27 -6.59 4.81 5.95
CA ASN A 27 -7.17 5.70 6.94
C ASN A 27 -6.09 6.34 7.82
N ASP A 28 -4.99 5.63 8.01
CA ASP A 28 -3.83 6.04 8.79
C ASP A 28 -2.93 6.95 7.96
N GLY A 29 -2.78 6.65 6.66
CA GLY A 29 -2.18 7.55 5.67
C GLY A 29 -2.91 8.89 5.60
N GLU A 30 -4.23 8.87 5.48
CA GLU A 30 -5.07 10.07 5.43
C GLU A 30 -4.99 10.87 6.74
N TYR A 31 -5.17 10.20 7.88
CA TYR A 31 -5.09 10.85 9.19
C TYR A 31 -3.75 11.55 9.39
N LEU A 32 -2.63 10.87 9.10
CA LEU A 32 -1.31 11.45 9.26
C LEU A 32 -1.01 12.53 8.21
N CYS A 33 -1.65 12.50 7.03
CA CYS A 33 -1.57 13.60 6.08
C CYS A 33 -2.10 14.90 6.72
N ARG A 34 -3.26 14.86 7.39
CA ARG A 34 -3.80 16.01 8.15
C ARG A 34 -2.89 16.44 9.30
N VAL A 35 -2.31 15.48 10.04
CA VAL A 35 -1.34 15.79 11.12
C VAL A 35 -0.14 16.56 10.56
N ILE A 36 0.43 16.11 9.44
CA ILE A 36 1.59 16.77 8.80
C ILE A 36 1.21 18.19 8.36
N ILE A 37 0.04 18.37 7.76
CA ILE A 37 -0.48 19.67 7.33
C ILE A 37 -0.64 20.64 8.50
N ALA A 38 -1.04 20.16 9.67
CA ALA A 38 -1.19 20.95 10.88
C ALA A 38 0.13 21.23 11.62
N SER A 39 1.24 20.63 11.17
CA SER A 39 2.55 20.72 11.85
C SER A 39 3.49 21.72 11.16
N ASP A 40 4.43 22.29 11.92
CA ASP A 40 5.50 23.12 11.38
C ASP A 40 6.61 22.30 10.67
N GLY A 41 6.59 20.97 10.83
CA GLY A 41 7.57 20.08 10.20
C GLY A 41 7.69 18.71 10.87
N ILE A 42 8.52 17.86 10.26
CA ILE A 42 8.75 16.48 10.71
C ILE A 42 10.20 16.33 11.18
N LYS A 43 10.39 15.85 12.41
CA LYS A 43 11.71 15.52 12.96
C LYS A 43 12.01 14.03 12.82
N PHE A 44 13.00 13.70 11.99
CA PHE A 44 13.45 12.32 11.81
C PHE A 44 14.41 11.90 12.91
N VAL A 45 14.20 10.70 13.48
CA VAL A 45 15.10 10.08 14.47
C VAL A 45 15.70 8.82 13.82
N PRO A 46 16.92 8.91 13.26
CA PRO A 46 17.48 7.82 12.44
C PRO A 46 17.71 6.52 13.21
N ASP A 47 17.97 6.61 14.51
CA ASP A 47 18.22 5.44 15.37
C ASP A 47 16.93 4.77 15.88
N ALA A 48 15.76 5.37 15.63
CA ALA A 48 14.49 4.82 16.07
C ALA A 48 14.18 3.51 15.31
N LYS A 49 13.72 2.51 16.06
CA LYS A 49 13.32 1.21 15.52
C LYS A 49 11.85 0.98 15.83
N SER A 50 11.09 0.57 14.82
CA SER A 50 9.71 0.10 15.01
C SER A 50 9.58 -1.34 14.51
N TYR A 51 8.81 -2.14 15.25
CA TYR A 51 8.64 -3.56 14.98
C TYR A 51 7.22 -3.81 14.50
N TYR A 52 7.07 -3.90 13.17
CA TYR A 52 5.77 -4.17 12.57
C TYR A 52 5.49 -5.67 12.44
N ARG A 53 4.33 -6.09 12.92
CA ARG A 53 3.88 -7.48 12.76
C ARG A 53 3.25 -7.67 11.39
N ILE A 54 3.81 -8.57 10.59
CA ILE A 54 3.22 -8.94 9.30
C ILE A 54 2.22 -10.09 9.52
N SER A 55 0.93 -9.76 9.56
CA SER A 55 -0.17 -10.72 9.71
C SER A 55 -0.74 -11.16 8.35
N GLY A 56 -0.15 -12.19 7.75
CA GLY A 56 -0.74 -12.93 6.63
C GLY A 56 -1.39 -12.08 5.52
N PHE A 57 -2.50 -12.57 4.96
CA PHE A 57 -3.19 -11.94 3.82
C PHE A 57 -4.61 -11.45 4.19
N ASN A 58 -5.05 -11.68 5.43
CA ASN A 58 -6.28 -11.12 6.00
C ASN A 58 -6.07 -9.72 6.59
N SER A 59 -4.98 -9.04 6.25
CA SER A 59 -4.68 -7.70 6.75
C SER A 59 -5.44 -6.62 5.98
N VAL A 60 -5.62 -5.46 6.62
CA VAL A 60 -6.13 -4.24 5.97
C VAL A 60 -5.20 -3.80 4.83
N SER A 61 -3.89 -4.00 5.01
CA SER A 61 -2.82 -3.65 4.08
C SER A 61 -2.76 -4.54 2.83
N TYR A 62 -3.41 -5.70 2.82
CA TYR A 62 -3.59 -6.49 1.58
C TYR A 62 -4.88 -6.07 0.86
N ILE A 63 -4.76 -5.48 -0.34
CA ILE A 63 -5.93 -5.06 -1.15
C ILE A 63 -6.64 -6.28 -1.75
N GLY A 64 -5.85 -7.18 -2.35
CA GLY A 64 -6.37 -8.32 -3.11
C GLY A 64 -7.37 -7.86 -4.18
N ARG A 65 -8.55 -8.47 -4.19
CA ARG A 65 -9.66 -8.13 -5.11
C ARG A 65 -10.82 -7.38 -4.43
N SER A 66 -10.58 -6.76 -3.28
CA SER A 66 -11.66 -6.15 -2.50
C SER A 66 -12.07 -4.79 -3.06
N ASN A 67 -13.29 -4.69 -3.62
CA ASN A 67 -13.86 -3.42 -4.09
C ASN A 67 -13.89 -2.36 -2.99
N LYS A 68 -14.34 -2.72 -1.78
CA LYS A 68 -14.36 -1.81 -0.63
C LYS A 68 -12.98 -1.21 -0.32
N LYS A 69 -11.90 -2.02 -0.41
CA LYS A 69 -10.53 -1.55 -0.18
C LYS A 69 -10.03 -0.66 -1.32
N LEU A 70 -10.38 -0.98 -2.56
CA LEU A 70 -10.02 -0.18 -3.73
C LEU A 70 -10.74 1.18 -3.71
N GLU A 71 -12.05 1.21 -3.42
CA GLU A 71 -12.83 2.44 -3.28
C GLU A 71 -12.30 3.30 -2.14
N SER A 72 -11.97 2.69 -1.01
CA SER A 72 -11.36 3.40 0.11
C SER A 72 -9.99 3.99 -0.25
N LEU A 73 -9.14 3.24 -0.99
CA LEU A 73 -7.85 3.76 -1.46
C LEU A 73 -8.05 4.92 -2.45
N PHE A 74 -9.03 4.80 -3.35
CA PHE A 74 -9.31 5.88 -4.29
C PHE A 74 -9.79 7.15 -3.56
N LEU A 75 -10.68 7.00 -2.57
CA LEU A 75 -11.12 8.13 -1.75
C LEU A 75 -9.95 8.77 -0.98
N SER A 76 -9.08 7.99 -0.35
CA SER A 76 -7.90 8.55 0.34
C SER A 76 -6.98 9.29 -0.63
N MET A 77 -6.79 8.76 -1.85
CA MET A 77 -6.02 9.44 -2.89
C MET A 77 -6.62 10.80 -3.27
N GLN A 78 -7.94 10.88 -3.44
CA GLN A 78 -8.62 12.15 -3.73
C GLN A 78 -8.44 13.16 -2.59
N LEU A 79 -8.56 12.71 -1.33
CA LEU A 79 -8.34 13.54 -0.15
C LEU A 79 -6.89 14.06 -0.10
N HIS A 80 -5.89 13.19 -0.24
CA HIS A 80 -4.48 13.58 -0.26
C HIS A 80 -4.16 14.63 -1.34
N ILE A 81 -4.69 14.44 -2.56
CA ILE A 81 -4.52 15.40 -3.66
C ILE A 81 -5.17 16.74 -3.31
N GLY A 82 -6.41 16.70 -2.79
CA GLY A 82 -7.12 17.91 -2.35
C GLY A 82 -6.35 18.67 -1.27
N TYR A 83 -5.82 17.95 -0.29
CA TYR A 83 -5.03 18.53 0.80
C TYR A 83 -3.73 19.18 0.29
N LEU A 84 -2.95 18.47 -0.53
CA LEU A 84 -1.70 18.99 -1.04
C LEU A 84 -1.91 20.23 -1.92
N ARG A 85 -2.95 20.21 -2.77
CA ARG A 85 -3.30 21.36 -3.62
C ARG A 85 -3.90 22.52 -2.84
N GLY A 86 -4.54 22.24 -1.71
CA GLY A 86 -5.02 23.28 -0.78
C GLY A 86 -3.88 24.02 -0.09
N LEU A 87 -2.74 23.36 0.13
CA LEU A 87 -1.52 24.01 0.62
C LEU A 87 -0.80 24.81 -0.47
N GLU A 88 -0.65 24.22 -1.64
CA GLU A 88 0.07 24.83 -2.76
C GLU A 88 -0.41 24.21 -4.09
N ASP A 89 -0.88 25.03 -5.02
CA ASP A 89 -1.23 24.60 -6.39
C ASP A 89 -0.19 25.12 -7.40
N SER A 90 0.98 24.48 -7.40
CA SER A 90 2.10 24.78 -8.30
C SER A 90 2.33 23.62 -9.28
N GLU A 91 3.16 23.83 -10.30
CA GLU A 91 3.59 22.75 -11.20
C GLU A 91 4.27 21.62 -10.44
N ARG A 92 5.02 21.94 -9.37
CA ARG A 92 5.68 20.95 -8.52
C ARG A 92 4.67 20.07 -7.79
N THR A 93 3.64 20.64 -7.17
CA THR A 93 2.63 19.85 -6.45
C THR A 93 1.74 19.07 -7.40
N ARG A 94 1.40 19.62 -8.57
CA ARG A 94 0.69 18.89 -9.64
C ARG A 94 1.51 17.72 -10.17
N ALA A 95 2.80 17.90 -10.42
CA ALA A 95 3.70 16.82 -10.83
C ALA A 95 3.81 15.71 -9.76
N ALA A 96 3.86 16.10 -8.47
CA ALA A 96 3.83 15.14 -7.36
C ALA A 96 2.51 14.35 -7.33
N CYS A 97 1.36 15.01 -7.52
CA CYS A 97 0.06 14.36 -7.62
C CYS A 97 -0.02 13.39 -8.81
N LEU A 98 0.47 13.79 -9.99
CA LEU A 98 0.53 12.92 -11.17
C LEU A 98 1.36 11.66 -10.92
N LYS A 99 2.55 11.82 -10.32
CA LYS A 99 3.41 10.69 -9.96
C LYS A 99 2.74 9.77 -8.92
N TYR A 100 1.99 10.35 -7.99
CA TYR A 100 1.21 9.60 -7.00
C TYR A 100 0.10 8.78 -7.66
N LEU A 101 -0.68 9.38 -8.57
CA LEU A 101 -1.70 8.68 -9.37
C LEU A 101 -1.07 7.53 -10.18
N GLN A 102 0.04 7.79 -10.88
CA GLN A 102 0.75 6.79 -11.68
C GLN A 102 1.22 5.61 -10.85
N THR A 103 1.69 5.86 -9.62
CA THR A 103 2.19 4.83 -8.70
C THR A 103 1.10 3.83 -8.34
N TRP A 104 -0.12 4.31 -8.07
CA TRP A 104 -1.24 3.48 -7.64
C TRP A 104 -2.11 2.94 -8.78
N LEU A 105 -1.95 3.45 -10.01
CA LEU A 105 -2.75 3.05 -11.16
C LEU A 105 -2.81 1.53 -11.37
N ILE A 106 -1.68 0.85 -11.11
CA ILE A 106 -1.55 -0.60 -11.26
C ILE A 106 -2.44 -1.39 -10.28
N ASP A 107 -2.86 -0.83 -9.15
CA ASP A 107 -3.75 -1.50 -8.19
C ASP A 107 -5.20 -1.56 -8.69
N PHE A 108 -5.60 -0.61 -9.54
CA PHE A 108 -6.94 -0.57 -10.13
C PHE A 108 -7.01 -1.31 -11.47
N TYR A 109 -5.94 -1.26 -12.25
CA TYR A 109 -5.89 -1.90 -13.56
C TYR A 109 -5.55 -3.41 -13.46
N PRO A 110 -6.21 -4.30 -14.23
CA PRO A 110 -7.25 -4.04 -15.23
C PRO A 110 -8.69 -4.11 -14.68
N TYR A 111 -8.89 -4.34 -13.38
CA TYR A 111 -10.17 -4.78 -12.82
C TYR A 111 -11.19 -3.66 -12.54
N ARG A 112 -10.73 -2.43 -12.26
CA ARG A 112 -11.56 -1.26 -11.92
C ARG A 112 -11.36 -0.14 -12.94
N LEU A 113 -11.74 -0.41 -14.19
CA LEU A 113 -11.63 0.56 -15.28
C LEU A 113 -12.49 1.81 -15.08
N ASP A 114 -13.54 1.72 -14.28
CA ASP A 114 -14.32 2.85 -13.80
C ASP A 114 -13.49 3.82 -12.96
N ILE A 115 -12.65 3.31 -12.04
CA ILE A 115 -11.72 4.14 -11.26
C ILE A 115 -10.56 4.62 -12.14
N VAL A 116 -10.02 3.76 -13.02
CA VAL A 116 -8.94 4.15 -13.95
C VAL A 116 -9.33 5.35 -14.81
N ARG A 117 -10.58 5.40 -15.31
CA ARG A 117 -11.10 6.56 -16.04
C ARG A 117 -11.11 7.83 -15.19
N GLN A 118 -11.52 7.73 -13.93
CA GLN A 118 -11.49 8.86 -13.00
C GLN A 118 -10.06 9.31 -12.68
N LEU A 119 -9.11 8.39 -12.48
CA LEU A 119 -7.71 8.72 -12.29
C LEU A 119 -7.13 9.47 -13.49
N LYS A 120 -7.47 9.05 -14.71
CA LYS A 120 -7.07 9.76 -15.94
C LYS A 120 -7.69 11.15 -16.05
N GLN A 121 -8.95 11.30 -15.63
CA GLN A 121 -9.61 12.61 -15.59
C GLN A 121 -8.91 13.56 -14.61
N ILE A 122 -8.62 13.09 -13.38
CA ILE A 122 -7.88 13.86 -12.38
C ILE A 122 -6.48 14.22 -12.90
N ALA A 123 -5.79 13.30 -13.58
CA ALA A 123 -4.49 13.59 -14.17
C ALA A 123 -4.56 14.70 -15.22
N SER A 124 -5.56 14.68 -16.09
CA SER A 124 -5.81 15.74 -17.07
C SER A 124 -6.05 17.10 -16.41
N GLU A 125 -6.84 17.14 -15.34
CA GLU A 125 -7.08 18.35 -14.54
C GLU A 125 -5.80 18.89 -13.87
N LEU A 126 -4.85 18.01 -13.54
CA LEU A 126 -3.52 18.36 -13.04
C LEU A 126 -2.56 18.81 -14.16
N GLY A 127 -2.98 18.78 -15.42
CA GLY A 127 -2.18 19.17 -16.58
C GLY A 127 -1.25 18.08 -17.09
N GLY A 128 -1.55 16.80 -16.82
CA GLY A 128 -0.73 15.68 -17.29
C GLY A 128 -1.56 14.47 -17.73
N GLU A 129 -0.86 13.43 -18.14
CA GLU A 129 -1.47 12.17 -18.58
C GLU A 129 -0.84 10.99 -17.83
N LEU A 130 -1.64 9.94 -17.63
CA LEU A 130 -1.15 8.69 -17.04
C LEU A 130 -0.71 7.72 -18.13
N GLU A 131 0.49 7.18 -17.96
CA GLU A 131 0.99 6.09 -18.77
C GLU A 131 0.26 4.79 -18.45
N GLU A 132 0.25 3.87 -19.42
CA GLU A 132 -0.24 2.52 -19.17
C GLU A 132 0.57 1.84 -18.05
N PRO A 133 -0.11 1.11 -17.14
CA PRO A 133 0.58 0.37 -16.09
C PRO A 133 1.58 -0.62 -16.69
N ARG A 134 2.68 -0.86 -15.99
CA ARG A 134 3.68 -1.84 -16.39
C ARG A 134 3.81 -2.91 -15.33
N LEU A 135 3.77 -4.18 -15.75
CA LEU A 135 4.12 -5.30 -14.88
C LEU A 135 5.62 -5.56 -14.92
N SER A 136 6.14 -6.12 -13.82
CA SER A 136 7.52 -6.60 -13.77
C SER A 136 7.76 -7.66 -14.84
N TRP A 137 8.96 -7.66 -15.43
CA TRP A 137 9.35 -8.53 -16.56
C TRP A 137 9.03 -10.02 -16.33
N LYS A 138 9.07 -10.50 -15.08
CA LYS A 138 8.72 -11.88 -14.69
C LYS A 138 7.29 -12.29 -15.03
N TYR A 139 6.37 -11.32 -15.18
CA TYR A 139 4.99 -11.55 -15.59
C TYR A 139 4.76 -11.24 -17.08
N GLY A 140 5.79 -10.78 -17.80
CA GLY A 140 5.69 -10.35 -19.18
C GLY A 140 5.30 -11.47 -20.15
N TRP A 141 5.76 -12.70 -19.92
CA TRP A 141 5.35 -13.85 -20.75
C TRP A 141 3.89 -14.23 -20.50
N ILE A 142 3.41 -14.14 -19.26
CA ILE A 142 2.00 -14.36 -18.92
C ILE A 142 1.13 -13.30 -19.60
N LEU A 143 1.58 -12.04 -19.55
CA LEU A 143 0.90 -10.93 -20.20
C LEU A 143 0.79 -11.14 -21.72
N LYS A 144 1.87 -11.59 -22.37
CA LYS A 144 1.87 -11.85 -23.82
C LYS A 144 0.98 -13.00 -24.24
N LEU A 145 0.95 -14.10 -23.47
CA LEU A 145 0.22 -15.32 -23.83
C LEU A 145 -1.25 -15.30 -23.38
N PHE A 146 -1.52 -14.67 -22.25
CA PHE A 146 -2.79 -14.80 -21.53
C PHE A 146 -3.45 -13.45 -21.20
N GLY A 147 -2.81 -12.34 -21.57
CA GLY A 147 -3.34 -11.00 -21.36
C GLY A 147 -3.23 -10.50 -19.92
N TRP A 148 -3.76 -9.29 -19.72
CA TRP A 148 -3.60 -8.51 -18.49
C TRP A 148 -4.23 -9.14 -17.26
N THR A 149 -5.43 -9.69 -17.39
CA THR A 149 -6.19 -10.30 -16.30
C THR A 149 -5.38 -11.40 -15.62
N LEU A 150 -4.86 -12.36 -16.40
CA LEU A 150 -4.10 -13.49 -15.86
C LEU A 150 -2.70 -13.09 -15.36
N ALA A 151 -2.05 -12.14 -16.05
CA ALA A 151 -0.76 -11.62 -15.60
C ALA A 151 -0.86 -10.89 -14.24
N LYS A 152 -1.93 -10.11 -14.04
CA LYS A 152 -2.21 -9.43 -12.78
C LYS A 152 -2.60 -10.41 -11.67
N GLU A 153 -3.37 -11.45 -12.00
CA GLU A 153 -3.66 -12.53 -11.03
C GLU A 153 -2.38 -13.25 -10.58
N ALA A 154 -1.49 -13.56 -11.50
CA ALA A 154 -0.19 -14.13 -11.18
C ALA A 154 0.64 -13.21 -10.27
N GLN A 155 0.59 -11.88 -10.48
CA GLN A 155 1.24 -10.91 -9.61
C GLN A 155 0.71 -10.97 -8.17
N LEU A 156 -0.59 -11.17 -7.99
CA LEU A 156 -1.22 -11.25 -6.68
C LEU A 156 -0.98 -12.59 -5.98
N VAL A 157 -1.01 -13.71 -6.72
CA VAL A 157 -1.03 -15.07 -6.15
C VAL A 157 0.37 -15.70 -6.03
N MET A 158 1.28 -15.47 -6.99
CA MET A 158 2.60 -16.14 -6.97
C MET A 158 3.43 -15.83 -5.71
N PRO A 159 3.46 -14.59 -5.17
CA PRO A 159 4.14 -14.33 -3.90
C PRO A 159 3.57 -15.14 -2.73
N TYR A 160 2.25 -15.36 -2.70
CA TYR A 160 1.58 -16.20 -1.70
C TYR A 160 2.05 -17.66 -1.81
N VAL A 161 2.02 -18.21 -3.02
CA VAL A 161 2.42 -19.60 -3.26
C VAL A 161 3.89 -19.79 -2.84
N ARG A 162 4.77 -18.89 -3.27
CA ARG A 162 6.19 -18.92 -2.89
C ARG A 162 6.37 -18.88 -1.38
N LYS A 163 5.71 -17.95 -0.69
CA LYS A 163 5.80 -17.83 0.78
C LYS A 163 5.34 -19.10 1.48
N THR A 164 4.23 -19.67 1.04
CA THR A 164 3.65 -20.89 1.62
C THR A 164 4.59 -22.09 1.45
N LEU A 165 5.25 -22.21 0.30
CA LEU A 165 6.24 -23.25 0.04
C LEU A 165 7.45 -23.12 0.97
N VAL A 166 8.01 -21.90 1.09
CA VAL A 166 9.14 -21.63 1.99
C VAL A 166 8.76 -21.96 3.44
N MET A 167 7.61 -21.49 3.92
CA MET A 167 7.15 -21.79 5.28
C MET A 167 6.91 -23.29 5.52
N SER A 168 6.45 -24.02 4.51
CA SER A 168 6.24 -25.47 4.61
C SER A 168 7.56 -26.22 4.69
N TRP A 169 8.56 -25.78 3.91
CA TRP A 169 9.92 -26.29 3.95
C TRP A 169 10.59 -26.04 5.31
N ASP A 170 10.51 -24.81 5.83
CA ASP A 170 11.05 -24.46 7.15
C ASP A 170 10.43 -25.32 8.27
N LYS A 171 9.11 -25.52 8.23
CA LYS A 171 8.41 -26.43 9.17
C LYS A 171 8.84 -27.89 9.02
N ALA A 172 9.17 -28.34 7.80
CA ALA A 172 9.66 -29.69 7.58
C ALA A 172 11.07 -29.85 8.16
N LEU A 173 11.99 -28.92 7.88
CA LEU A 173 13.33 -28.89 8.43
C LEU A 173 13.33 -28.84 9.96
N PHE A 174 12.52 -27.96 10.55
CA PHE A 174 12.38 -27.85 12.01
C PHE A 174 11.91 -29.17 12.66
N ARG A 175 10.96 -29.87 12.02
CA ARG A 175 10.49 -31.18 12.49
C ARG A 175 11.56 -32.27 12.35
N LEU A 176 12.37 -32.22 11.30
CA LEU A 176 13.50 -33.13 11.10
C LEU A 176 14.61 -32.89 12.13
N GLU A 177 14.92 -31.63 12.45
CA GLU A 177 15.92 -31.28 13.48
C GLU A 177 15.47 -31.75 14.88
N LYS A 178 14.20 -31.50 15.25
CA LYS A 178 13.65 -32.01 16.52
C LYS A 178 13.69 -33.54 16.63
N ARG A 179 13.53 -34.26 15.52
CA ARG A 179 13.66 -35.74 15.50
C ARG A 179 15.11 -36.21 15.70
N LYS A 180 16.10 -35.41 15.32
CA LYS A 180 17.54 -35.74 15.48
C LYS A 180 18.08 -35.44 16.88
N ARG A 181 17.36 -34.67 17.70
CA ARG A 181 17.70 -34.42 19.11
C ARG A 181 16.70 -35.16 20.00
N PRO A 182 16.90 -36.46 20.31
CA PRO A 182 16.14 -37.08 21.38
C PRO A 182 16.42 -36.30 22.67
N HIS A 183 15.38 -36.13 23.46
CA HIS A 183 15.43 -35.48 24.77
C HIS A 183 16.39 -36.27 25.65
N ASN A 184 17.65 -35.83 25.79
CA ASN A 184 18.47 -36.24 26.92
C ASN A 184 17.91 -35.52 28.15
N HIS A 185 16.85 -36.09 28.71
CA HIS A 185 16.58 -35.97 30.13
C HIS A 185 17.39 -37.08 30.81
N GLU A 186 18.60 -36.74 31.22
CA GLU A 186 19.24 -37.41 32.34
C GLU A 186 19.12 -36.51 33.57
N VAL A 187 18.88 -37.18 34.68
CA VAL A 187 18.49 -36.74 36.02
C VAL A 187 19.54 -35.86 36.68
#